data_AF-A0A0N0A1X7-F1
#
_entry.id   AF-A0A0N0A1X7-F1
#
_cell.length_a   1.000
_cell.length_b   1.000
_cell.length_c   1.000
_cell.angle_alpha   90.00
_cell.angle_beta   90.00
_cell.angle_gamma   90.00
#
_symmetry.space_group_name_H-M   'P 1'
#
loop_
_entity.id
_entity.type
_entity.pdbx_description
1 polymer ?
#
loop_
_entity_poly.entity_id
_entity_poly.type
_entity_poly.pdbx_seq_one_letter_code
_entity_poly.pdbx_strand_id
1 'polypeptide(L)'
;MAGARCSGGVLVVLMGVAGLVVALTSAGRANPLWQVWAALAVSLCCAAGLVALHGRAQWRELAAIRPLDRRSVVLPTAVLVAGVVAVVVLGEVLAARPGAGWRGDVLVLLAVSGGAWAGAAMFGVRHLALTQPSTTELAGLEASVVELVGLRRRLQRLASGLGALVALSTLALGAGLLMSKNAPRELVVVFGGGGSATVGLLYAPAAAAIRTRGEQLVGAVFSGQPADRADLVDRAEQRAKLEQAIGVDRTLFGELQVALPVLGPLIAAAAVFLPR
;
A
#
# COMPACT_ATOMS: atom_id res chain seq x y z
N MET A 1 21.20 19.00 3.78
CA MET A 1 19.87 18.35 3.95
C MET A 1 18.65 19.25 3.66
N ALA A 2 18.79 20.58 3.50
CA ALA A 2 17.65 21.48 3.25
C ALA A 2 16.98 21.35 1.86
N GLY A 3 17.75 21.02 0.82
CA GLY A 3 17.22 20.95 -0.57
C GLY A 3 16.20 19.81 -0.82
N ALA A 4 16.26 18.71 -0.07
CA ALA A 4 15.37 17.57 -0.28
C ALA A 4 13.93 17.79 0.20
N ARG A 5 13.73 18.70 1.18
CA ARG A 5 12.38 19.03 1.69
C ARG A 5 11.63 19.94 0.73
N CYS A 6 12.31 20.87 0.06
CA CYS A 6 11.70 21.75 -0.94
C CYS A 6 11.19 20.98 -2.17
N SER A 7 11.94 19.97 -2.65
CA SER A 7 11.52 19.18 -3.82
C SER A 7 10.26 18.32 -3.58
N GLY A 8 9.99 17.97 -2.32
CA GLY A 8 8.83 17.14 -1.97
C GLY A 8 7.52 17.90 -2.15
N GLY A 9 7.42 19.09 -1.54
CA GLY A 9 6.20 19.91 -1.63
C GLY A 9 5.77 20.21 -3.07
N VAL A 10 6.75 20.46 -3.95
CA VAL A 10 6.50 20.75 -5.37
C VAL A 10 5.78 19.59 -6.07
N LEU A 11 6.15 18.32 -5.82
CA LEU A 11 5.51 17.18 -6.46
C LEU A 11 4.03 17.05 -6.05
N VAL A 12 3.71 17.25 -4.76
CA VAL A 12 2.32 17.18 -4.27
C VAL A 12 1.49 18.27 -4.92
N VAL A 13 2.01 19.50 -4.96
CA VAL A 13 1.32 20.65 -5.56
C VAL A 13 1.10 20.41 -7.05
N LEU A 14 2.11 19.95 -7.79
CA LEU A 14 1.98 19.64 -9.22
C LEU A 14 0.93 18.56 -9.48
N MET A 15 0.90 17.51 -8.66
CA MET A 15 -0.12 16.46 -8.77
C MET A 15 -1.52 17.01 -8.47
N GLY A 16 -1.67 17.82 -7.41
CA GLY A 16 -2.94 18.47 -7.08
C GLY A 16 -3.44 19.40 -8.20
N VAL A 17 -2.53 20.18 -8.80
CA VAL A 17 -2.83 21.04 -9.96
C VAL A 17 -3.25 20.20 -11.17
N ALA A 18 -2.60 19.07 -11.43
CA ALA A 18 -3.02 18.15 -12.49
C ALA A 18 -4.45 17.63 -12.25
N GLY A 19 -4.78 17.25 -11.01
CA GLY A 19 -6.15 16.87 -10.63
C GLY A 19 -7.16 18.00 -10.84
N LEU A 20 -6.78 19.24 -10.52
CA LEU A 20 -7.61 20.42 -10.75
C LEU A 20 -7.84 20.68 -12.25
N VAL A 21 -6.80 20.56 -13.09
CA VAL A 21 -6.92 20.70 -14.55
C VAL A 21 -7.85 19.62 -15.13
N VAL A 22 -7.72 18.38 -14.66
CA VAL A 22 -8.64 17.29 -15.04
C VAL A 22 -10.08 17.62 -14.62
N ALA A 23 -10.27 18.16 -13.41
CA ALA A 23 -11.59 18.53 -12.92
C ALA A 23 -12.23 19.68 -13.73
N LEU A 24 -11.47 20.72 -14.02
CA LEU A 24 -11.90 21.92 -14.77
C LEU A 24 -12.18 21.64 -16.24
N THR A 25 -11.44 20.70 -16.84
CA THR A 25 -11.66 20.30 -18.24
C THR A 25 -12.86 19.37 -18.40
N SER A 26 -13.48 18.89 -17.31
CA SER A 26 -14.63 17.98 -17.37
C SER A 26 -15.86 18.63 -18.02
N ALA A 27 -16.53 17.88 -18.89
CA ALA A 27 -17.79 18.28 -19.52
C ALA A 27 -18.97 18.22 -18.54
N GLY A 28 -18.83 17.49 -17.43
CA GLY A 28 -19.87 17.30 -16.42
C GLY A 28 -20.07 18.47 -15.44
N ARG A 29 -19.49 19.65 -15.70
CA ARG A 29 -19.51 20.81 -14.80
C ARG A 29 -20.90 21.29 -14.38
N ALA A 30 -21.91 21.06 -15.23
CA ALA A 30 -23.30 21.41 -14.94
C ALA A 30 -24.00 20.45 -13.96
N ASN A 31 -23.40 19.30 -13.63
CA ASN A 31 -23.99 18.32 -12.72
C ASN A 31 -23.73 18.73 -11.25
N PRO A 32 -24.73 18.70 -10.36
CA PRO A 32 -24.54 19.03 -8.94
C PRO A 32 -23.49 18.15 -8.24
N LEU A 33 -23.29 16.90 -8.70
CA LEU A 33 -22.28 16.00 -8.17
C LEU A 33 -20.85 16.33 -8.61
N TRP A 34 -20.67 17.27 -9.56
CA TRP A 34 -19.35 17.66 -10.06
C TRP A 34 -18.43 18.18 -8.96
N GLN A 35 -18.97 18.93 -7.99
CA GLN A 35 -18.16 19.47 -6.88
C GLN A 35 -17.55 18.36 -6.03
N VAL A 36 -18.34 17.31 -5.73
CA VAL A 36 -17.87 16.14 -4.97
C VAL A 36 -16.81 15.38 -5.77
N TRP A 37 -17.08 15.14 -7.06
CA TRP A 37 -16.12 14.46 -7.94
C TRP A 37 -14.82 15.25 -8.11
N ALA A 38 -14.88 16.56 -8.29
CA ALA A 38 -13.72 17.43 -8.42
C ALA A 38 -12.88 17.44 -7.14
N ALA A 39 -13.51 17.54 -5.96
CA ALA A 39 -12.82 17.46 -4.68
C ALA A 39 -12.12 16.12 -4.50
N LEU A 40 -12.77 15.00 -4.89
CA LEU A 40 -12.18 13.67 -4.85
C LEU A 40 -11.02 13.52 -5.83
N ALA A 41 -11.14 14.02 -7.05
CA ALA A 41 -10.08 13.98 -8.06
C ALA A 41 -8.82 14.73 -7.60
N VAL A 42 -8.98 15.95 -7.08
CA VAL A 42 -7.86 16.75 -6.53
C VAL A 42 -7.25 16.04 -5.31
N SER A 43 -8.08 15.54 -4.39
CA SER A 43 -7.62 14.82 -3.20
C SER A 43 -6.86 13.55 -3.56
N LEU A 44 -7.35 12.80 -4.56
CA LEU A 44 -6.68 11.61 -5.09
C LEU A 44 -5.31 11.94 -5.65
N CYS A 45 -5.18 12.99 -6.46
CA CYS A 45 -3.88 13.37 -7.02
C CYS A 45 -2.91 13.87 -5.93
N CYS A 46 -3.38 14.66 -4.97
CA CYS A 46 -2.57 15.05 -3.81
C CYS A 46 -2.11 13.83 -3.00
N ALA A 47 -3.01 12.88 -2.73
CA ALA A 47 -2.70 11.65 -2.04
C ALA A 47 -1.69 10.79 -2.83
N ALA A 48 -1.84 10.69 -4.15
CA ALA A 48 -0.88 10.01 -5.02
C ALA A 48 0.51 10.65 -4.94
N GLY A 49 0.60 11.98 -4.97
CA GLY A 49 1.86 12.71 -4.77
C GLY A 49 2.49 12.44 -3.39
N LEU A 50 1.69 12.45 -2.32
CA LEU A 50 2.16 12.15 -0.96
C LEU A 50 2.67 10.71 -0.83
N VAL A 51 1.94 9.74 -1.37
CA VAL A 51 2.34 8.32 -1.37
C VAL A 51 3.59 8.12 -2.22
N ALA A 52 3.72 8.80 -3.36
CA ALA A 52 4.93 8.77 -4.18
C ALA A 52 6.17 9.25 -3.41
N LEU A 53 6.05 10.39 -2.73
CA LEU A 53 7.14 10.97 -1.94
C LEU A 53 7.51 10.09 -0.77
N HIS A 54 6.51 9.57 -0.06
CA HIS A 54 6.72 8.68 1.06
C HIS A 54 7.40 7.39 0.60
N GLY A 55 6.89 6.75 -0.46
CA GLY A 55 7.48 5.56 -1.07
C GLY A 55 8.92 5.79 -1.54
N ARG A 56 9.20 6.93 -2.18
CA ARG A 56 10.56 7.30 -2.61
C ARG A 56 11.50 7.56 -1.44
N ALA A 57 11.04 8.22 -0.38
CA ALA A 57 11.84 8.44 0.82
C ALA A 57 12.19 7.11 1.50
N GLN A 58 11.20 6.23 1.66
CA GLN A 58 11.40 4.89 2.20
C GLN A 58 12.33 4.05 1.32
N TRP A 59 12.18 4.09 0.00
CA TRP A 59 13.11 3.42 -0.92
C TRP A 59 14.57 3.87 -0.72
N ARG A 60 14.81 5.19 -0.56
CA ARG A 60 16.15 5.73 -0.32
C ARG A 60 16.70 5.30 1.04
N GLU A 61 15.87 5.30 2.08
CA GLU A 61 16.27 4.79 3.40
C GLU A 61 16.65 3.30 3.34
N LEU A 62 15.89 2.47 2.63
CA LEU A 62 16.19 1.04 2.47
C LEU A 62 17.46 0.82 1.65
N ALA A 63 17.65 1.57 0.56
CA ALA A 63 18.87 1.53 -0.25
C ALA A 63 20.12 2.03 0.48
N ALA A 64 19.95 2.86 1.52
CA ALA A 64 21.05 3.30 2.38
C ALA A 64 21.44 2.25 3.42
N ILE A 65 20.52 1.37 3.83
CA ILE A 65 20.80 0.28 4.76
C ILE A 65 21.63 -0.79 4.05
N ARG A 66 21.19 -1.26 2.89
CA ARG A 66 21.87 -2.31 2.11
C ARG A 66 21.64 -2.13 0.61
N PRO A 67 22.61 -2.56 -0.24
CA PRO A 67 22.43 -2.54 -1.68
C PRO A 67 21.29 -3.48 -2.07
N LEU A 68 20.23 -2.91 -2.64
CA LEU A 68 19.10 -3.67 -3.16
C LEU A 68 19.41 -4.11 -4.59
N ASP A 69 19.24 -5.40 -4.89
CA ASP A 69 19.25 -5.82 -6.29
C ASP A 69 18.02 -5.23 -7.00
N ARG A 70 18.28 -4.23 -7.85
CA ARG A 70 17.25 -3.50 -8.58
C ARG A 70 16.34 -4.45 -9.36
N ARG A 71 16.85 -5.56 -9.89
CA ARG A 71 16.04 -6.50 -10.68
C ARG A 71 14.98 -7.19 -9.81
N SER A 72 15.36 -7.63 -8.61
CA SER A 72 14.46 -8.31 -7.68
C SER A 72 13.28 -7.47 -7.21
N VAL A 73 13.41 -6.13 -7.22
CA VAL A 73 12.38 -5.19 -6.74
C VAL A 73 11.65 -4.50 -7.89
N VAL A 74 12.37 -4.05 -8.91
CA VAL A 74 11.78 -3.28 -10.03
C VAL A 74 10.93 -4.19 -10.91
N LEU A 75 11.37 -5.42 -11.18
CA LEU A 75 10.63 -6.35 -12.04
C LEU A 75 9.21 -6.65 -11.51
N PRO A 76 9.01 -7.12 -10.26
CA PRO A 76 7.66 -7.42 -9.78
C PRO A 76 6.79 -6.16 -9.66
N THR A 77 7.38 -5.01 -9.32
CA THR A 77 6.66 -3.73 -9.31
C THR A 77 6.21 -3.35 -10.73
N ALA A 78 7.09 -3.49 -11.72
CA ALA A 78 6.80 -3.20 -13.12
C ALA A 78 5.74 -4.14 -13.69
N VAL A 79 5.79 -5.45 -13.37
CA VAL A 79 4.78 -6.43 -13.77
C VAL A 79 3.41 -6.06 -13.18
N LEU A 80 3.36 -5.67 -11.91
CA LEU A 80 2.10 -5.29 -11.26
C LEU A 80 1.54 -3.99 -11.86
N VAL A 81 2.39 -2.99 -12.09
CA VAL A 81 1.99 -1.73 -12.77
C VAL A 81 1.51 -2.02 -14.20
N ALA A 82 2.23 -2.84 -14.95
CA ALA A 82 1.84 -3.25 -16.30
C ALA A 82 0.51 -4.02 -16.29
N GLY A 83 0.27 -4.87 -15.31
CA GLY A 83 -1.00 -5.57 -15.13
C GLY A 83 -2.16 -4.61 -14.90
N VAL A 84 -2.00 -3.62 -14.02
CA VAL A 84 -3.03 -2.59 -13.77
C VAL A 84 -3.30 -1.79 -15.05
N VAL A 85 -2.25 -1.34 -15.74
CA VAL A 85 -2.40 -0.59 -17.01
C VAL A 85 -3.08 -1.46 -18.07
N ALA A 86 -2.72 -2.74 -18.19
CA ALA A 86 -3.35 -3.67 -19.13
C ALA A 86 -4.85 -3.84 -18.84
N VAL A 87 -5.25 -3.94 -17.57
CA VAL A 87 -6.68 -4.02 -17.19
C VAL A 87 -7.44 -2.76 -17.58
N VAL A 88 -6.84 -1.58 -17.36
CA VAL A 88 -7.46 -0.29 -17.76
C VAL A 88 -7.62 -0.21 -19.27
N VAL A 89 -6.57 -0.51 -20.03
CA VAL A 89 -6.59 -0.49 -21.50
C VAL A 89 -7.58 -1.52 -22.04
N LEU A 90 -7.60 -2.73 -21.49
CA LEU A 90 -8.52 -3.78 -21.90
C LEU A 90 -9.98 -3.39 -21.60
N GLY A 91 -10.22 -2.70 -20.48
CA GLY A 91 -11.53 -2.15 -20.12
C GLY A 91 -12.04 -1.14 -21.16
N GLU A 92 -11.20 -0.21 -21.60
CA GLU A 92 -11.54 0.77 -22.65
C GLU A 92 -11.76 0.11 -24.01
N VAL A 93 -10.98 -0.92 -24.37
CA VAL A 93 -11.13 -1.64 -25.64
C VAL A 93 -12.40 -2.50 -25.69
N LEU A 94 -12.77 -3.14 -24.57
CA LEU A 94 -13.94 -4.01 -24.49
C LEU A 94 -15.24 -3.27 -24.21
N ALA A 95 -15.19 -2.05 -23.66
CA ALA A 95 -16.39 -1.27 -23.36
C ALA A 95 -17.02 -0.73 -24.65
N ALA A 96 -18.22 -1.22 -24.99
CA ALA A 96 -19.00 -0.78 -26.15
C ALA A 96 -19.34 0.73 -26.17
N ARG A 97 -19.15 1.44 -25.05
CA ARG A 97 -19.18 2.90 -24.93
C ARG A 97 -18.12 3.34 -23.92
N PRO A 98 -17.03 4.02 -24.32
CA PRO A 98 -16.01 4.50 -23.39
C PRO A 98 -16.61 5.56 -22.47
N GLY A 99 -16.93 5.15 -21.24
CA GLY A 99 -17.70 5.95 -20.28
C GLY A 99 -16.85 6.81 -19.35
N ALA A 100 -15.57 6.50 -19.17
CA ALA A 100 -14.66 7.24 -18.30
C ALA A 100 -13.92 8.37 -19.04
N GLY A 101 -13.64 8.16 -20.33
CA GLY A 101 -12.85 9.07 -21.16
C GLY A 101 -11.42 9.24 -20.65
N TRP A 102 -10.58 9.90 -21.45
CA TRP A 102 -9.15 10.11 -21.15
C TRP A 102 -8.85 10.71 -19.75
N ARG A 103 -9.83 11.37 -19.12
CA ARG A 103 -9.70 11.95 -17.78
C ARG A 103 -9.64 10.88 -16.69
N GLY A 104 -10.44 9.82 -16.82
CA GLY A 104 -10.37 8.67 -15.92
C GLY A 104 -9.00 8.00 -16.02
N ASP A 105 -8.51 7.82 -17.25
CA ASP A 105 -7.19 7.23 -17.51
C ASP A 105 -6.07 8.05 -16.86
N VAL A 106 -6.11 9.38 -16.99
CA VAL A 106 -5.12 10.26 -16.35
C VAL A 106 -5.17 10.12 -14.82
N LEU A 107 -6.34 10.09 -14.20
CA LEU A 107 -6.45 9.91 -12.74
C LEU A 107 -5.90 8.56 -12.29
N VAL A 108 -6.17 7.49 -13.06
CA VAL A 108 -5.65 6.15 -12.77
C VAL A 108 -4.14 6.11 -12.95
N LEU A 109 -3.59 6.68 -14.03
CA LEU A 109 -2.15 6.76 -14.25
C LEU A 109 -1.42 7.52 -13.14
N LEU A 110 -1.99 8.64 -12.68
CA LEU A 110 -1.43 9.40 -11.55
C LEU A 110 -1.47 8.57 -10.26
N ALA A 111 -2.60 7.92 -9.97
CA ALA A 111 -2.75 7.03 -8.81
C ALA A 111 -1.74 5.86 -8.85
N VAL A 112 -1.60 5.20 -10.00
CA VAL A 112 -0.65 4.09 -10.23
C VAL A 112 0.79 4.58 -10.09
N SER A 113 1.13 5.76 -10.61
CA SER A 113 2.49 6.31 -10.48
C SER A 113 2.88 6.55 -9.01
N GLY A 114 1.92 7.01 -8.18
CA GLY A 114 2.13 7.17 -6.75
C GLY A 114 2.25 5.84 -6.02
N GLY A 115 1.35 4.90 -6.35
CA GLY A 115 1.36 3.55 -5.79
C GLY A 115 2.59 2.73 -6.14
N ALA A 116 3.16 2.91 -7.33
CA ALA A 116 4.34 2.19 -7.82
C ALA A 116 5.56 2.39 -6.90
N TRP A 117 5.80 3.61 -6.43
CA TRP A 117 6.89 3.90 -5.49
C TRP A 117 6.70 3.23 -4.13
N ALA A 118 5.46 3.21 -3.63
CA ALA A 118 5.14 2.51 -2.39
C ALA A 118 5.28 0.98 -2.57
N GLY A 119 4.83 0.42 -3.69
CA GLY A 119 5.01 -0.99 -4.04
C GLY A 119 6.49 -1.39 -4.12
N ALA A 120 7.31 -0.58 -4.79
CA ALA A 120 8.76 -0.80 -4.83
C ALA A 120 9.38 -0.81 -3.42
N ALA A 121 8.97 0.10 -2.55
CA ALA A 121 9.42 0.10 -1.15
C ALA A 121 9.00 -1.16 -0.39
N MET A 122 7.77 -1.67 -0.59
CA MET A 122 7.31 -2.93 0.01
C MET A 122 8.13 -4.15 -0.46
N PHE A 123 8.44 -4.23 -1.76
CA PHE A 123 9.33 -5.27 -2.28
C PHE A 123 10.76 -5.13 -1.75
N GLY A 124 11.24 -3.90 -1.53
CA GLY A 124 12.52 -3.65 -0.86
C GLY A 124 12.53 -4.17 0.58
N VAL A 125 11.45 -3.93 1.33
CA VAL A 125 11.27 -4.50 2.68
C VAL A 125 11.30 -6.03 2.65
N ARG A 126 10.57 -6.65 1.71
CA ARG A 126 10.59 -8.10 1.52
C ARG A 126 12.00 -8.62 1.24
N HIS A 127 12.73 -7.97 0.34
CA HIS A 127 14.10 -8.37 0.00
C HIS A 127 15.03 -8.31 1.22
N LEU A 128 14.99 -7.21 1.98
CA LEU A 128 15.79 -7.07 3.21
C LEU A 128 15.39 -8.04 4.32
N ALA A 129 14.11 -8.41 4.39
CA ALA A 129 13.64 -9.43 5.33
C ALA A 129 14.18 -10.83 4.95
N LEU A 130 14.36 -11.13 3.66
CA LEU A 130 14.87 -12.42 3.20
C LEU A 130 16.41 -12.50 3.19
N THR A 131 17.10 -11.39 2.96
CA THR A 131 18.57 -11.36 2.94
C THR A 131 19.10 -11.21 4.36
N GLN A 132 19.38 -12.33 5.03
CA GLN A 132 19.87 -12.37 6.41
C GLN A 132 21.38 -12.09 6.49
N PRO A 133 21.85 -11.22 7.41
CA PRO A 133 23.22 -11.28 7.87
C PRO A 133 23.35 -12.41 8.89
N SER A 134 24.26 -13.35 8.65
CA SER A 134 24.59 -14.43 9.59
C SER A 134 25.37 -13.87 10.78
N THR A 135 24.67 -13.26 11.73
CA THR A 135 25.25 -12.82 13.01
C THR A 135 24.74 -13.70 14.14
N THR A 136 25.66 -14.47 14.73
CA THR A 136 25.45 -15.32 15.91
C THR A 136 25.69 -14.58 17.23
N GLU A 137 26.19 -13.35 17.19
CA GLU A 137 26.45 -12.55 18.39
C GLU A 137 25.17 -11.91 18.97
N LEU A 138 25.07 -11.88 20.31
CA LEU A 138 23.92 -11.33 21.04
C LEU A 138 23.60 -9.87 20.65
N ALA A 139 24.63 -9.04 20.47
CA ALA A 139 24.47 -7.65 20.03
C ALA A 139 23.90 -7.55 18.60
N GLY A 140 24.20 -8.51 17.73
CA GLY A 140 23.64 -8.60 16.38
C GLY A 140 22.16 -9.03 16.38
N LEU A 141 21.73 -9.82 17.38
CA LEU A 141 20.34 -10.22 17.55
C LEU A 141 19.46 -9.02 17.97
N GLU A 142 19.90 -8.22 18.94
CA GLU A 142 19.16 -7.01 19.36
C GLU A 142 18.98 -6.02 18.20
N ALA A 143 20.05 -5.75 17.45
CA ALA A 143 20.00 -4.89 16.27
C ALA A 143 19.02 -5.44 15.21
N SER A 144 18.98 -6.77 15.03
CA SER A 144 18.08 -7.44 14.10
C SER A 144 16.61 -7.32 14.51
N VAL A 145 16.29 -7.39 15.82
CA VAL A 145 14.93 -7.18 16.34
C VAL A 145 14.48 -5.74 16.11
N VAL A 146 15.34 -4.76 16.40
CA VAL A 146 15.05 -3.34 16.16
C VAL A 146 14.83 -3.05 14.67
N GLU A 147 15.66 -3.63 13.79
CA GLU A 147 15.49 -3.54 12.33
C GLU A 147 14.13 -4.12 11.90
N LEU A 148 13.76 -5.30 12.39
CA LEU A 148 12.52 -5.97 12.03
C LEU A 148 11.27 -5.18 12.46
N VAL A 149 11.25 -4.66 13.68
CA VAL A 149 10.17 -3.79 14.18
C VAL A 149 10.09 -2.50 13.34
N GLY A 150 11.24 -1.94 12.96
CA GLY A 150 11.32 -0.79 12.06
C GLY A 150 10.71 -1.07 10.69
N LEU A 151 11.08 -2.20 10.07
CA LEU A 151 10.54 -2.64 8.77
C LEU A 151 9.03 -2.83 8.81
N ARG A 152 8.50 -3.44 9.88
CA ARG A 152 7.06 -3.63 10.04
C ARG A 152 6.29 -2.31 10.14
N ARG A 153 6.76 -1.37 10.97
CA ARG A 153 6.13 -0.04 11.09
C ARG A 153 6.12 0.69 9.75
N ARG A 154 7.19 0.57 8.95
CA ARG A 154 7.27 1.13 7.59
C ARG A 154 6.26 0.47 6.66
N LEU A 155 6.18 -0.87 6.67
CA LEU A 155 5.22 -1.62 5.86
C LEU A 155 3.77 -1.22 6.17
N GLN A 156 3.41 -1.08 7.45
CA GLN A 156 2.07 -0.65 7.87
C GLN A 156 1.74 0.77 7.41
N ARG A 157 2.68 1.71 7.50
CA ARG A 157 2.49 3.08 6.98
C ARG A 157 2.28 3.10 5.48
N LEU A 158 3.08 2.34 4.72
CA LEU A 158 2.92 2.22 3.26
C LEU A 158 1.57 1.60 2.89
N ALA A 159 1.14 0.56 3.61
CA ALA A 159 -0.16 -0.08 3.40
C ALA A 159 -1.32 0.88 3.66
N SER A 160 -1.25 1.67 4.73
CA SER A 160 -2.28 2.69 5.03
C SER A 160 -2.39 3.75 3.93
N GLY A 161 -1.26 4.20 3.37
CA GLY A 161 -1.24 5.18 2.28
C GLY A 161 -1.81 4.62 0.98
N LEU A 162 -1.44 3.38 0.62
CA LEU A 162 -2.01 2.69 -0.54
C LEU A 162 -3.51 2.44 -0.38
N GLY A 163 -3.93 2.04 0.82
CA GLY A 163 -5.34 1.85 1.16
C GLY A 163 -6.18 3.12 0.98
N ALA A 164 -5.68 4.26 1.46
CA ALA A 164 -6.32 5.56 1.25
C ALA A 164 -6.41 5.94 -0.25
N LEU A 165 -5.38 5.60 -1.03
CA LEU A 165 -5.34 5.85 -2.46
C LEU A 165 -6.35 4.99 -3.23
N VAL A 166 -6.50 3.71 -2.87
CA VAL A 166 -7.56 2.82 -3.40
C VAL A 166 -8.95 3.32 -3.00
N ALA A 167 -9.14 3.76 -1.76
CA ALA A 167 -10.39 4.34 -1.28
C ALA A 167 -10.79 5.59 -2.08
N LEU A 168 -9.89 6.57 -2.21
CA LEU A 168 -10.13 7.81 -2.94
C LEU A 168 -10.40 7.57 -4.41
N SER A 169 -9.67 6.64 -5.05
CA SER A 169 -9.88 6.31 -6.46
C SER A 169 -11.20 5.59 -6.70
N THR A 170 -11.61 4.69 -5.79
CA THR A 170 -12.92 4.03 -5.83
C THR A 170 -14.06 5.04 -5.65
N LEU A 171 -13.93 5.96 -4.70
CA LEU A 171 -14.91 7.03 -4.47
C LEU A 171 -14.98 8.00 -5.66
N ALA A 172 -13.83 8.42 -6.19
CA ALA A 172 -13.75 9.30 -7.36
C ALA A 172 -14.39 8.63 -8.59
N LEU A 173 -14.13 7.33 -8.80
CA LEU A 173 -14.76 6.56 -9.86
C LEU A 173 -16.28 6.46 -9.63
N GLY A 174 -16.71 6.09 -8.43
CA GLY A 174 -18.14 6.01 -8.08
C GLY A 174 -18.89 7.32 -8.31
N ALA A 175 -18.30 8.45 -7.88
CA ALA A 175 -18.86 9.78 -8.13
C ALA A 175 -18.93 10.10 -9.64
N GLY A 176 -17.89 9.73 -10.40
CA GLY A 176 -17.87 9.90 -11.86
C GLY A 176 -18.94 9.06 -12.57
N LEU A 177 -19.16 7.82 -12.11
CA LEU A 177 -20.19 6.93 -12.64
C LEU A 177 -21.60 7.45 -12.31
N LEU A 178 -21.83 7.98 -11.10
CA LEU A 178 -23.11 8.61 -10.75
C LEU A 178 -23.42 9.85 -11.61
N MET A 179 -22.40 10.54 -12.12
CA MET A 179 -22.55 11.63 -13.07
C MET A 179 -22.86 11.15 -14.49
N SER A 180 -22.53 9.90 -14.82
CA SER A 180 -22.74 9.27 -16.14
C SER A 180 -23.99 8.38 -16.14
N LYS A 181 -25.02 8.76 -16.90
CA LYS A 181 -26.33 8.07 -16.88
C LYS A 181 -26.29 6.59 -17.35
N ASN A 182 -25.19 6.12 -17.93
CA ASN A 182 -25.13 4.83 -18.63
C ASN A 182 -24.06 3.86 -18.10
N ALA A 183 -23.46 4.15 -16.94
CA ALA A 183 -22.30 3.38 -16.50
C ALA A 183 -22.67 2.26 -15.50
N PRO A 184 -22.18 1.02 -15.71
CA PRO A 184 -22.48 -0.11 -14.84
C PRO A 184 -21.89 0.11 -13.44
N ARG A 185 -22.69 -0.14 -12.39
CA ARG A 185 -22.30 0.06 -10.98
C ARG A 185 -21.27 -0.98 -10.52
N GLU A 186 -21.23 -2.11 -11.21
CA GLU A 186 -20.30 -3.21 -11.01
C GLU A 186 -18.84 -2.77 -11.15
N LEU A 187 -18.58 -1.72 -11.95
CA LEU A 187 -17.23 -1.16 -12.13
C LEU A 187 -16.61 -0.65 -10.82
N VAL A 188 -17.41 -0.07 -9.92
CA VAL A 188 -16.91 0.40 -8.61
C VAL A 188 -16.42 -0.76 -7.78
N VAL A 189 -17.15 -1.86 -7.78
CA VAL A 189 -16.83 -3.07 -7.00
C VAL A 189 -15.59 -3.74 -7.58
N VAL A 190 -15.50 -3.87 -8.90
CA VAL A 190 -14.33 -4.45 -9.56
C VAL A 190 -13.09 -3.59 -9.33
N PHE A 191 -13.22 -2.27 -9.41
CA PHE A 191 -12.09 -1.35 -9.20
C PHE A 191 -11.63 -1.32 -7.74
N GLY A 192 -12.54 -1.18 -6.78
CA GLY A 192 -12.21 -1.19 -5.35
C GLY A 192 -11.71 -2.55 -4.86
N GLY A 193 -12.33 -3.64 -5.33
CA GLY A 193 -11.90 -5.01 -5.06
C GLY A 193 -10.54 -5.32 -5.67
N GLY A 194 -10.34 -4.97 -6.95
CA GLY A 194 -9.07 -5.15 -7.65
C GLY A 194 -7.93 -4.33 -7.04
N GLY A 195 -8.19 -3.06 -6.69
CA GLY A 195 -7.24 -2.21 -5.98
C GLY A 195 -6.85 -2.79 -4.62
N SER A 196 -7.83 -3.26 -3.84
CA SER A 196 -7.58 -3.88 -2.53
C SER A 196 -6.81 -5.20 -2.64
N ALA A 197 -7.15 -6.04 -3.61
CA ALA A 197 -6.41 -7.27 -3.91
C ALA A 197 -4.95 -6.97 -4.30
N THR A 198 -4.74 -5.92 -5.10
CA THR A 198 -3.41 -5.45 -5.51
C THR A 198 -2.57 -5.03 -4.29
N VAL A 199 -3.14 -4.24 -3.38
CA VAL A 199 -2.47 -3.86 -2.13
C VAL A 199 -2.17 -5.09 -1.27
N GLY A 200 -3.11 -6.04 -1.20
CA GLY A 200 -2.90 -7.33 -0.52
C GLY A 200 -1.75 -8.13 -1.09
N LEU A 201 -1.64 -8.22 -2.43
CA LEU A 201 -0.55 -8.92 -3.11
C LEU A 201 0.82 -8.26 -2.89
N LEU A 202 0.86 -6.94 -2.69
CA LEU A 202 2.09 -6.22 -2.31
C LEU A 202 2.45 -6.43 -0.84
N TYR A 203 1.46 -6.38 0.04
CA TYR A 203 1.65 -6.44 1.49
C TYR A 203 1.95 -7.86 1.99
N ALA A 204 1.17 -8.85 1.57
CA ALA A 204 1.22 -10.22 2.06
C ALA A 204 2.62 -10.86 1.98
N PRO A 205 3.35 -10.82 0.85
CA PRO A 205 4.67 -11.44 0.78
C PRO A 205 5.73 -10.71 1.63
N ALA A 206 5.59 -9.39 1.80
CA ALA A 206 6.47 -8.63 2.68
C ALA A 206 6.20 -8.95 4.16
N ALA A 207 4.93 -9.01 4.55
CA ALA A 207 4.51 -9.40 5.90
C ALA A 207 4.94 -10.84 6.23
N ALA A 208 4.76 -11.78 5.29
CA ALA A 208 5.21 -13.16 5.44
C ALA A 208 6.73 -13.24 5.64
N ALA A 209 7.52 -12.52 4.85
CA ALA A 209 8.98 -12.49 5.00
C ALA A 209 9.42 -11.93 6.36
N ILE A 210 8.77 -10.86 6.85
CA ILE A 210 9.03 -10.31 8.19
C ILE A 210 8.68 -11.35 9.27
N ARG A 211 7.56 -12.06 9.13
CA ARG A 211 7.12 -13.08 10.08
C ARG A 211 8.10 -14.24 10.15
N THR A 212 8.49 -14.81 9.01
CA THR A 212 9.48 -15.90 8.96
C THR A 212 10.81 -15.47 9.58
N ARG A 213 11.25 -14.23 9.33
CA ARG A 213 12.46 -13.69 9.97
C ARG A 213 12.29 -13.50 11.49
N GLY A 214 11.13 -13.07 11.94
CA GLY A 214 10.80 -12.98 13.36
C GLY A 214 10.85 -14.33 14.06
N GLU A 215 10.24 -15.35 13.46
CA GLU A 215 10.24 -16.74 13.96
C GLU A 215 11.67 -17.30 14.06
N GLN A 216 12.51 -17.04 13.05
CA GLN A 216 13.93 -17.43 13.07
C GLN A 216 14.73 -16.72 14.17
N LEU A 217 14.49 -15.41 14.39
CA LEU A 217 15.16 -14.66 15.46
C LEU A 217 14.75 -15.15 16.85
N VAL A 218 13.46 -15.40 17.06
CA VAL A 218 12.96 -15.99 18.31
C VAL A 218 13.59 -17.37 18.52
N GLY A 219 13.64 -18.20 17.47
CA GLY A 219 14.30 -19.51 17.54
C GLY A 219 15.79 -19.43 17.89
N ALA A 220 16.51 -18.45 17.33
CA ALA A 220 17.93 -18.23 17.63
C ALA A 220 18.15 -17.81 19.09
N VAL A 221 17.37 -16.84 19.58
CA VAL A 221 17.44 -16.33 20.96
C VAL A 221 17.15 -17.43 22.00
N PHE A 222 16.18 -18.29 21.73
CA PHE A 222 15.74 -19.34 22.67
C PHE A 222 16.26 -20.75 22.33
N SER A 223 17.33 -20.86 21.53
CA SER A 223 17.90 -22.15 21.10
C SER A 223 18.59 -22.96 22.21
N GLY A 224 18.92 -22.33 23.34
CA GLY A 224 19.59 -22.98 24.46
C GLY A 224 18.68 -23.92 25.27
N GLN A 225 19.17 -25.10 25.65
CA GLN A 225 18.45 -25.99 26.56
C GLN A 225 18.27 -25.32 27.93
N PRO A 226 17.09 -25.44 28.56
CA PRO A 226 16.84 -24.93 29.90
C PRO A 226 17.51 -25.84 30.94
N ALA A 227 18.12 -25.22 31.95
CA ALA A 227 18.80 -25.94 33.02
C ALA A 227 17.82 -26.45 34.09
N ASP A 228 16.67 -25.78 34.26
CA ASP A 228 15.65 -26.10 35.27
C ASP A 228 14.20 -25.89 34.77
N ARG A 229 13.22 -26.46 35.49
CA ARG A 229 11.78 -26.28 35.23
C ARG A 229 11.26 -24.88 35.53
N ALA A 230 11.83 -24.17 36.49
CA ALA A 230 11.47 -22.76 36.72
C ALA A 230 11.90 -21.90 35.52
N ASP A 231 13.12 -22.12 35.00
CA ASP A 231 13.63 -21.46 33.80
C ASP A 231 12.79 -21.74 32.54
N LEU A 232 12.14 -22.90 32.46
CA LEU A 232 11.25 -23.24 31.35
C LEU A 232 10.05 -22.29 31.26
N VAL A 233 9.42 -21.99 32.40
CA VAL A 233 8.22 -21.13 32.44
C VAL A 233 8.62 -19.69 32.13
N ASP A 234 9.69 -19.19 32.73
CA ASP A 234 10.18 -17.83 32.50
C ASP A 234 10.63 -17.62 31.04
N ARG A 235 11.32 -18.60 30.44
CA ARG A 235 11.68 -18.55 29.01
C ARG A 235 10.46 -18.59 28.11
N ALA A 236 9.45 -19.39 28.44
CA ALA A 236 8.21 -19.42 27.67
C ALA A 236 7.47 -18.08 27.72
N GLU A 237 7.42 -17.41 28.88
CA GLU A 237 6.81 -16.10 29.02
C GLU A 237 7.61 -15.01 28.28
N GLN A 238 8.94 -15.01 28.39
CA GLN A 238 9.81 -14.09 27.65
C GLN A 238 9.68 -14.28 26.14
N ARG A 239 9.58 -15.54 25.69
CA ARG A 239 9.33 -15.88 24.30
C ARG A 239 7.99 -15.32 23.82
N ALA A 240 6.91 -15.53 24.57
CA ALA A 240 5.59 -15.00 24.23
C ALA A 240 5.59 -13.46 24.18
N LYS A 241 6.26 -12.80 25.14
CA LYS A 241 6.42 -11.33 25.12
C LYS A 241 7.20 -10.85 23.90
N LEU A 242 8.26 -11.57 23.50
CA LEU A 242 9.06 -11.24 22.32
C LEU A 242 8.27 -11.49 21.03
N GLU A 243 7.58 -12.62 20.91
CA GLU A 243 6.68 -12.95 19.80
C GLU A 243 5.55 -11.92 19.67
N GLN A 244 5.00 -11.42 20.78
CA GLN A 244 4.01 -10.35 20.81
C GLN A 244 4.60 -8.99 20.42
N ALA A 245 5.82 -8.66 20.88
CA ALA A 245 6.49 -7.40 20.57
C ALA A 245 6.92 -7.30 19.09
N ILE A 246 7.45 -8.40 18.54
CA ILE A 246 7.72 -8.56 17.10
C ILE A 246 6.38 -8.68 16.34
N GLY A 247 5.36 -9.17 17.04
CA GLY A 247 3.99 -9.47 16.64
C GLY A 247 3.89 -10.52 15.56
N VAL A 248 4.65 -11.60 15.76
CA VAL A 248 4.49 -12.90 15.09
C VAL A 248 3.08 -13.46 15.36
N ASP A 249 2.53 -13.19 16.54
CA ASP A 249 1.20 -13.66 16.96
C ASP A 249 0.02 -12.83 16.45
N ARG A 250 0.26 -11.68 15.80
CA ARG A 250 -0.87 -10.96 15.19
C ARG A 250 -1.31 -11.73 13.95
N THR A 251 -2.45 -12.39 14.08
CA THR A 251 -3.15 -13.02 12.97
C THR A 251 -3.40 -11.97 11.88
N LEU A 252 -3.30 -12.39 10.61
CA LEU A 252 -3.57 -11.55 9.44
C LEU A 252 -4.93 -10.83 9.55
N PHE A 253 -5.87 -11.42 10.28
CA PHE A 253 -7.18 -10.87 10.58
C PHE A 253 -7.12 -9.62 11.48
N GLY A 254 -6.26 -9.62 12.51
CA GLY A 254 -6.02 -8.45 13.35
C GLY A 254 -5.29 -7.31 12.62
N GLU A 255 -4.46 -7.64 11.63
CA GLU A 255 -3.85 -6.65 10.73
C GLU A 255 -4.85 -6.12 9.69
N LEU A 256 -5.75 -6.97 9.18
CA LEU A 256 -6.90 -6.58 8.35
C LEU A 256 -7.87 -5.68 9.12
N GLN A 257 -8.01 -5.88 10.43
CA GLN A 257 -8.79 -4.99 11.29
C GLN A 257 -8.17 -3.59 11.42
N VAL A 258 -6.85 -3.46 11.28
CA VAL A 258 -6.17 -2.15 11.15
C VAL A 258 -6.32 -1.59 9.73
N ALA A 259 -6.50 -2.46 8.73
CA ALA A 259 -6.86 -2.10 7.37
C ALA A 259 -8.37 -1.83 7.16
N LEU A 260 -9.19 -1.82 8.23
CA LEU A 260 -10.62 -1.45 8.15
C LEU A 260 -10.90 -0.12 7.42
N PRO A 261 -10.04 0.92 7.47
CA PRO A 261 -10.25 2.13 6.68
C PRO A 261 -10.28 1.86 5.16
N VAL A 262 -9.63 0.78 4.70
CA VAL A 262 -9.65 0.30 3.31
C VAL A 262 -10.93 -0.47 2.99
N LEU A 263 -11.51 -1.15 3.99
CA LEU A 263 -12.79 -1.84 3.85
C LEU A 263 -13.98 -0.88 3.96
N GLY A 264 -13.85 0.29 4.59
CA GLY A 264 -14.90 1.29 4.70
C GLY A 264 -15.58 1.63 3.36
N PRO A 265 -14.81 1.97 2.30
CA PRO A 265 -15.35 2.18 0.96
C PRO A 265 -16.02 0.94 0.37
N LEU A 266 -15.52 -0.27 0.62
CA LEU A 266 -16.13 -1.53 0.16
C LEU A 266 -17.45 -1.81 0.87
N ILE A 267 -17.54 -1.56 2.18
CA ILE A 267 -18.76 -1.69 2.98
C ILE A 267 -19.77 -0.63 2.56
N ALA A 268 -19.33 0.62 2.34
CA ALA A 268 -20.18 1.69 1.83
C ALA A 268 -20.68 1.38 0.42
N ALA A 269 -19.84 0.84 -0.46
CA ALA A 269 -20.24 0.39 -1.80
C ALA A 269 -21.23 -0.77 -1.72
N ALA A 270 -20.98 -1.77 -0.86
CA ALA A 270 -21.89 -2.89 -0.64
C ALA A 270 -23.25 -2.43 -0.06
N ALA A 271 -23.27 -1.41 0.80
CA ALA A 271 -24.48 -0.83 1.34
C ALA A 271 -25.38 -0.18 0.26
N VAL A 272 -24.81 0.27 -0.86
CA VAL A 272 -25.56 0.80 -2.01
C VAL A 272 -26.27 -0.31 -2.80
N PHE A 273 -25.84 -1.57 -2.65
CA PHE A 273 -26.45 -2.74 -3.31
C PHE A 273 -27.48 -3.48 -2.44
N LEU A 274 -27.67 -3.08 -1.18
CA LEU A 274 -28.75 -3.61 -0.35
C LEU A 274 -30.10 -3.06 -0.86
N PRO A 275 -31.07 -3.93 -1.22
CA PRO A 275 -32.42 -3.49 -1.57
C PRO A 275 -33.04 -2.77 -0.36
N ARG A 276 -33.69 -1.63 -0.62
CA ARG A 276 -34.52 -0.94 0.38
C ARG A 276 -35.79 -1.71 0.65
#